data_AF-A0A2E6W637-F1
#
_entry.id   AF-A0A2E6W637-F1
#
_cell.length_a   1.000
_cell.length_b   1.000
_cell.length_c   1.000
_cell.angle_alpha   90.00
_cell.angle_beta   90.00
_cell.angle_gamma   90.00
#
_symmetry.space_group_name_H-M   'P 1'
#
loop_
_entity.id
_entity.type
_entity.pdbx_description
1 polymer ?
#
loop_
_entity_poly.entity_id
_entity_poly.type
_entity_poly.pdbx_seq_one_letter_code
_entity_poly.pdbx_strand_id
1 'polypeptide(L)'
;MKNRQEARQDAAKSAKSNKAKEAAKKSPPQKSKAVFEYYVTAEPTTQTWNIQLRNQHMNGYWDEMREYCIWAIPKELKEAMEMHDFFVSGRVIKSED
;
A
#
# COMPACT_ATOMS: atom_id res chain seq x y z
N MET A 1 6.45 23.57 28.06
CA MET A 1 5.97 22.19 28.33
C MET A 1 5.72 21.54 26.98
N LYS A 2 6.50 20.51 26.61
CA LYS A 2 6.40 19.89 25.27
C LYS A 2 5.13 19.03 25.17
N ASN A 3 4.41 19.21 24.07
CA ASN A 3 3.02 18.86 23.88
C ASN A 3 2.85 17.32 23.81
N ARG A 4 2.13 16.74 24.78
CA ARG A 4 1.86 15.27 24.87
C ARG A 4 1.21 14.66 23.62
N GLN A 5 0.64 15.49 22.75
CA GLN A 5 -0.01 15.09 21.51
C GLN A 5 0.99 14.74 20.39
N GLU A 6 2.13 15.43 20.31
CA GLU A 6 3.12 15.17 19.24
C GLU A 6 3.80 13.81 19.42
N ALA A 7 4.12 13.43 20.66
CA ALA A 7 4.74 12.14 20.96
C ALA A 7 3.82 10.92 20.67
N ARG A 8 2.50 11.10 20.70
CA ARG A 8 1.55 10.03 20.36
C ARG A 8 1.38 9.84 18.85
N GLN A 9 1.46 10.91 18.07
CA GLN A 9 1.37 10.81 16.62
C GLN A 9 2.60 10.13 16.01
N ASP A 10 3.79 10.35 16.58
CA ASP A 10 5.03 9.76 16.09
C ASP A 10 5.09 8.24 16.31
N ALA A 11 4.68 7.78 17.50
CA ALA A 11 4.61 6.36 17.84
C ALA A 11 3.52 5.60 17.04
N ALA A 12 2.41 6.27 16.68
CA ALA A 12 1.37 5.66 15.87
C ALA A 12 1.77 5.53 14.39
N LYS A 13 2.52 6.50 13.85
CA LYS A 13 3.02 6.45 12.46
C LYS A 13 4.06 5.33 12.27
N SER A 14 4.97 5.13 13.24
CA SER A 14 5.99 4.07 13.16
C SER A 14 5.40 2.65 13.26
N ALA A 15 4.39 2.44 14.12
CA ALA A 15 3.69 1.17 14.24
C ALA A 15 2.85 0.82 12.99
N LYS A 16 2.23 1.82 12.35
CA LYS A 16 1.49 1.65 11.08
C LYS A 16 2.41 1.20 9.95
N SER A 17 3.63 1.76 9.88
CA SER A 17 4.63 1.38 8.87
C SER A 17 5.06 -0.08 9.01
N ASN A 18 5.28 -0.57 10.24
CA ASN A 18 5.74 -1.96 10.44
C ASN A 18 4.69 -3.00 10.04
N LYS A 19 3.41 -2.82 10.40
CA LYS A 19 2.35 -3.78 10.03
C LYS A 19 2.11 -3.82 8.52
N ALA A 20 2.14 -2.67 7.86
CA ALA A 20 1.99 -2.60 6.41
C ALA A 20 3.20 -3.23 5.69
N LYS A 21 4.42 -3.10 6.23
CA LYS A 21 5.61 -3.83 5.75
C LYS A 21 5.52 -5.35 5.97
N GLU A 22 4.90 -5.82 7.04
CA GLU A 22 4.66 -7.25 7.24
C GLU A 22 3.55 -7.80 6.32
N ALA A 23 2.57 -6.96 5.97
CA ALA A 23 1.54 -7.25 4.97
C ALA A 23 2.16 -7.46 3.58
N ALA A 24 3.03 -6.54 3.18
CA ALA A 24 3.86 -6.59 1.97
C ALA A 24 4.60 -7.92 1.80
N LYS A 25 5.35 -8.35 2.82
CA LYS A 25 6.23 -9.53 2.78
C LYS A 25 5.57 -10.91 2.65
N LYS A 26 4.26 -11.04 2.84
CA LYS A 26 3.57 -12.35 2.67
C LYS A 26 2.54 -12.36 1.55
N SER A 27 2.57 -11.38 0.66
CA SER A 27 1.77 -11.43 -0.56
C SER A 27 2.14 -12.68 -1.37
N PRO A 28 1.17 -13.45 -1.87
CA PRO A 28 1.44 -14.73 -2.52
C PRO A 28 2.34 -14.54 -3.75
N PRO A 29 3.37 -15.38 -3.96
CA PRO A 29 4.24 -15.29 -5.12
C PRO A 29 3.46 -15.73 -6.37
N GLN A 30 2.93 -14.76 -7.11
CA GLN A 30 2.22 -15.06 -8.34
C GLN A 30 3.25 -15.54 -9.37
N LYS A 31 3.19 -16.85 -9.66
CA LYS A 31 4.03 -17.56 -10.64
C LYS A 31 3.77 -17.01 -12.05
N SER A 32 4.43 -15.93 -12.39
CA SER A 32 4.77 -15.54 -13.75
C SER A 32 5.88 -14.51 -13.66
N LYS A 33 6.86 -14.58 -14.56
CA LYS A 33 7.97 -13.62 -14.71
C LYS A 33 7.45 -12.27 -15.22
N ALA A 34 6.38 -11.76 -14.62
CA ALA A 34 5.73 -10.55 -15.02
C ALA A 34 6.13 -9.46 -14.01
N VAL A 35 6.64 -8.40 -14.61
CA VAL A 35 7.39 -7.30 -14.04
C VAL A 35 6.46 -6.40 -13.22
N PHE A 36 5.87 -6.91 -12.15
CA PHE A 36 4.93 -6.18 -11.30
C PHE A 36 5.62 -5.65 -10.04
N GLU A 37 5.20 -4.46 -9.59
CA GLU A 37 5.48 -3.94 -8.25
C GLU A 37 4.20 -3.97 -7.42
N TYR A 38 4.33 -4.41 -6.18
CA TYR A 38 3.21 -4.50 -5.27
C TYR A 38 3.07 -3.21 -4.47
N TYR A 39 1.82 -2.80 -4.26
CA TYR A 39 1.46 -1.64 -3.46
C TYR A 39 0.37 -2.06 -2.48
N VAL A 40 0.40 -1.51 -1.27
CA VAL A 40 -0.52 -1.87 -0.19
C VAL A 40 -1.03 -0.62 0.51
N THR A 41 -2.25 -0.65 1.04
CA THR A 41 -2.76 0.45 1.86
C THR A 41 -1.89 0.67 3.10
N ALA A 42 -1.66 1.93 3.44
CA ALA A 42 -0.89 2.32 4.63
C ALA A 42 -1.68 2.06 5.92
N GLU A 43 -3.01 2.10 5.83
CA GLU A 43 -3.94 1.83 6.91
C GLU A 43 -4.80 0.60 6.58
N PRO A 44 -5.23 -0.14 7.61
CA PRO A 44 -6.15 -1.24 7.40
C PRO A 44 -7.47 -0.69 6.84
N THR A 45 -7.97 -1.36 5.82
CA THR A 45 -9.23 -1.08 5.16
C THR A 45 -10.12 -2.32 5.19
N THR A 46 -11.41 -2.10 5.40
CA THR A 46 -12.44 -3.13 5.30
C THR A 46 -12.99 -3.28 3.88
N GLN A 47 -12.51 -2.46 2.94
CA GLN A 47 -12.97 -2.44 1.55
C GLN A 47 -11.79 -2.45 0.59
N THR A 48 -11.94 -3.23 -0.48
CA THR A 48 -11.10 -3.16 -1.67
C THR A 48 -11.53 -1.97 -2.51
N TRP A 49 -10.58 -1.30 -3.15
CA TRP A 49 -10.87 -0.27 -4.13
C TRP A 49 -9.97 -0.38 -5.35
N ASN A 50 -10.47 0.13 -6.47
CA ASN A 50 -9.76 0.12 -7.73
C ASN A 50 -9.00 1.44 -7.90
N ILE A 51 -7.83 1.36 -8.52
CA ILE A 51 -7.03 2.53 -8.86
C ILE A 51 -6.99 2.65 -10.38
N GLN A 52 -7.23 3.85 -10.89
CA GLN A 52 -7.13 4.13 -12.31
C GLN A 52 -5.77 4.74 -12.62
N LEU A 53 -4.94 4.02 -13.36
CA LEU A 53 -3.61 4.47 -13.79
C LEU A 53 -3.57 4.55 -15.32
N ARG A 54 -3.29 5.73 -15.87
CA ARG A 54 -3.16 5.95 -17.34
C ARG A 54 -4.25 5.25 -18.16
N ASN A 55 -5.51 5.45 -17.76
CA ASN A 55 -6.71 4.84 -18.37
C ASN A 55 -6.89 3.32 -18.20
N GLN A 56 -6.10 2.67 -17.35
CA GLN A 56 -6.30 1.28 -16.97
C GLN A 56 -6.81 1.17 -15.54
N HIS A 57 -7.79 0.28 -15.31
CA HIS A 57 -8.28 -0.04 -13.97
C HIS A 57 -7.43 -1.15 -13.38
N MET A 58 -6.79 -0.85 -12.26
CA MET A 58 -6.02 -1.78 -11.45
C MET A 58 -6.90 -2.20 -10.28
N ASN A 59 -7.36 -3.45 -10.32
CA ASN A 59 -8.22 -3.98 -9.27
C ASN A 59 -7.39 -4.31 -8.03
N GLY A 60 -7.86 -3.84 -6.88
CA GLY A 60 -7.26 -4.16 -5.59
C GLY A 60 -7.73 -5.51 -5.09
N TYR A 61 -6.79 -6.35 -4.68
CA TYR A 61 -7.07 -7.55 -3.90
C TYR A 61 -7.15 -7.18 -2.42
N TRP A 62 -8.24 -7.55 -1.76
CA TRP A 62 -8.37 -7.37 -0.32
C TRP A 62 -7.92 -8.64 0.41
N ASP A 63 -7.02 -8.45 1.36
CA ASP A 63 -6.53 -9.52 2.22
C ASP A 63 -7.34 -9.54 3.52
N GLU A 64 -8.28 -10.49 3.63
CA GLU A 64 -9.18 -10.63 4.78
C GLU A 64 -8.44 -10.89 6.10
N MET A 65 -7.27 -11.53 6.03
CA MET A 65 -6.47 -11.86 7.23
C MET A 65 -5.79 -10.64 7.84
N ARG A 66 -5.44 -9.66 7.01
CA ARG A 66 -4.62 -8.51 7.42
C ARG A 66 -5.38 -7.20 7.32
N GLU A 67 -6.58 -7.23 6.75
CA GLU A 67 -7.43 -6.06 6.53
C GLU A 67 -6.72 -4.99 5.68
N TYR A 68 -5.94 -5.38 4.66
CA TYR A 68 -5.28 -4.42 3.75
C TYR A 68 -5.73 -4.66 2.31
N CYS A 69 -5.70 -3.60 1.50
CA CYS A 69 -5.90 -3.72 0.05
C CYS A 69 -4.54 -3.67 -0.65
N ILE A 70 -4.32 -4.60 -1.57
CA ILE A 70 -3.05 -4.84 -2.28
C ILE A 70 -3.29 -4.71 -3.77
N TRP A 71 -2.38 -4.05 -4.49
CA TRP A 71 -2.39 -3.96 -5.95
C TRP A 71 -1.10 -4.53 -6.52
N ALA A 72 -1.25 -5.31 -7.60
CA ALA A 72 -0.14 -5.72 -8.45
C ALA A 72 -0.09 -4.76 -9.66
N ILE A 73 0.86 -3.84 -9.67
CA ILE A 73 0.97 -2.80 -10.69
C ILE A 73 2.12 -3.12 -11.65
N PRO A 74 1.93 -3.07 -12.98
CA PRO A 74 3.04 -3.27 -13.92
C PRO A 74 4.14 -2.22 -13.70
N LYS A 75 5.43 -2.57 -13.80
CA LYS A 75 6.54 -1.60 -13.66
C LYS A 75 6.43 -0.44 -14.63
N GLU A 76 5.83 -0.66 -15.80
CA GLU A 76 5.52 0.37 -16.80
C GLU A 76 4.61 1.49 -16.25
N LEU A 77 3.78 1.15 -15.27
CA LEU A 77 2.83 2.03 -14.61
C LEU A 77 3.28 2.42 -13.19
N LYS A 78 4.47 1.99 -12.77
CA LYS A 78 5.08 2.35 -11.48
C LYS A 78 5.06 3.85 -11.25
N GLU A 79 5.61 4.60 -12.19
CA GLU A 79 5.71 6.06 -12.07
C GLU A 79 4.32 6.71 -11.98
N ALA A 80 3.33 6.15 -12.70
CA ALA A 80 1.95 6.61 -12.61
C ALA A 80 1.33 6.34 -11.23
N MET A 81 1.67 5.20 -10.61
CA MET A 81 1.24 4.86 -9.25
C MET A 81 1.91 5.75 -8.20
N GLU A 82 3.21 6.00 -8.33
CA GLU A 82 3.96 6.86 -7.41
C GLU A 82 3.56 8.34 -7.50
N MET A 83 3.03 8.77 -8.64
CA MET A 83 2.42 10.11 -8.82
C MET A 83 0.94 10.16 -8.43
N HIS A 84 0.30 9.03 -8.14
CA HIS A 84 -1.12 9.00 -7.82
C HIS A 84 -1.37 9.65 -6.45
N ASP A 85 -2.49 10.37 -6.31
CA ASP A 85 -2.85 11.10 -5.08
C ASP A 85 -2.80 10.20 -3.83
N PHE A 86 -3.28 8.96 -3.95
CA PHE A 86 -3.22 7.97 -2.86
C PHE A 86 -1.81 7.61 -2.41
N PHE A 87 -0.82 7.60 -3.31
CA PHE A 87 0.57 7.34 -2.93
C PHE A 87 1.21 8.60 -2.31
N VAL A 88 1.00 9.75 -2.93
CA VAL A 88 1.55 11.04 -2.47
C VAL A 88 0.97 11.45 -1.10
N SER A 89 -0.31 11.20 -0.86
CA SER A 89 -0.97 11.41 0.43
C SER A 89 -0.56 10.40 1.50
N GLY A 90 0.19 9.35 1.14
CA GLY A 90 0.61 8.29 2.04
C GLY A 90 -0.50 7.31 2.42
N ARG A 91 -1.61 7.25 1.68
CA ARG A 91 -2.67 6.23 1.83
C ARG A 91 -2.27 4.88 1.28
N VAL A 92 -1.38 4.86 0.29
CA VAL A 92 -0.82 3.64 -0.31
C VAL A 92 0.69 3.72 -0.23
N ILE A 93 1.31 2.61 0.17
CA ILE A 93 2.76 2.47 0.25
C ILE A 93 3.21 1.36 -0.70
N LYS A 94 4.47 1.47 -1.13
CA LYS A 94 5.10 0.40 -1.90
C LYS A 94 5.42 -0.77 -0.98
N SER A 95 5.06 -1.96 -1.42
CA SER A 95 5.45 -3.21 -0.77
C SER A 95 6.93 -3.45 -1.05
N GLU A 96 7.77 -3.38 -0.02
CA GLU A 96 9.15 -3.87 -0.10
C GLU A 96 9.10 -5.40 -0.09
N ASP A 97 9.75 -6.03 -1.08
CA ASP A 97 9.99 -7.47 -1.17
C ASP A 97 10.78 -7.98 0.06
#